data_AF-A0A3D1WG97-F1
#
_entry.id   AF-A0A3D1WG97-F1
#
_cell.length_a   1.000
_cell.length_b   1.000
_cell.length_c   1.000
_cell.angle_alpha   90.00
_cell.angle_beta   90.00
_cell.angle_gamma   90.00
#
_symmetry.space_group_name_H-M   'P 1'
#
loop_
_entity.id
_entity.type
_entity.pdbx_description
1 polymer ?
#
loop_
_entity_poly.entity_id
_entity_poly.type
_entity_poly.pdbx_seq_one_letter_code
_entity_poly.pdbx_strand_id
1 'polypeptide(L)'
;MKTAKSLKRKLSHFSKVSLIVRIIISVFLIAAIALTILYKEEISKKVYNWSGETSIENADFEVHFIDVGQGDSTLIKLDDGKNMLVDCGPKASREKLVNYLNDQKVETIDYFLLTHADADHVGGGKAVFENFAIKNFYRPMMRSSSETTPAEYPLHGTATYNDVIVAYQNEEGANMFYNSDAINITGENYSIKLLYPDAVYTENNDTSAVIMADLSGKKFLLMGDAEIKVENKLADKFSSQLKCDVIKIGHHGAKTSTGEKLLSVAKPTYAAISVGKNNYGHPTQEALTNLKNYNVQYFTTMECGSLVFDVKDEKLVCSAGGGKMIDYALICSILGAALLLCWGVPDFWRKKAKTQNETNSGENTSTKKKLKNSRK
;
A
#
# COMPACT_ATOMS: atom_id res chain seq x y z
N MET A 1 -39.42 20.33 2.66
CA MET A 1 -39.95 21.01 1.45
C MET A 1 -38.98 21.96 0.74
N LYS A 2 -38.10 22.72 1.43
CA LYS A 2 -37.16 23.67 0.78
C LYS A 2 -36.06 22.99 -0.07
N THR A 3 -35.62 21.79 0.29
CA THR A 3 -34.59 21.00 -0.42
C THR A 3 -35.07 20.39 -1.75
N ALA A 4 -36.28 19.82 -1.78
CA ALA A 4 -36.87 19.27 -3.01
C ALA A 4 -37.17 20.34 -4.08
N LYS A 5 -37.53 21.56 -3.64
CA LYS A 5 -37.78 22.70 -4.54
C LYS A 5 -36.48 23.25 -5.15
N SER A 6 -35.38 23.20 -4.38
CA SER A 6 -34.02 23.55 -4.84
C SER A 6 -33.51 22.56 -5.92
N LEU A 7 -33.69 21.24 -5.70
CA LEU A 7 -33.29 20.21 -6.65
C LEU A 7 -34.08 20.28 -7.97
N LYS A 8 -35.40 20.49 -7.91
CA LYS A 8 -36.25 20.69 -9.10
C LYS A 8 -35.83 21.91 -9.94
N ARG A 9 -35.36 22.97 -9.28
CA ARG A 9 -34.95 24.22 -9.93
C ARG A 9 -33.58 24.10 -10.61
N LYS A 10 -32.66 23.28 -10.07
CA LYS A 10 -31.40 22.92 -10.75
C LYS A 10 -31.64 22.00 -11.95
N LEU A 11 -32.57 21.04 -11.85
CA LEU A 11 -32.92 20.12 -12.94
C LEU A 11 -33.66 20.78 -14.11
N SER A 12 -34.43 21.86 -13.87
CA SER A 12 -35.13 22.61 -14.94
C SER A 12 -34.23 23.56 -15.74
N HIS A 13 -33.00 23.80 -15.29
CA HIS A 13 -32.02 24.58 -16.04
C HIS A 13 -31.42 23.76 -17.19
N PHE A 14 -31.19 22.46 -16.96
CA PHE A 14 -30.70 21.54 -18.00
C PHE A 14 -31.73 21.26 -19.10
N SER A 15 -33.03 21.35 -18.82
CA SER A 15 -34.09 21.20 -19.83
C SER A 15 -34.17 22.38 -20.81
N LYS A 16 -33.45 23.49 -20.57
CA LYS A 16 -33.38 24.66 -21.47
C LYS A 16 -32.15 24.68 -22.38
N VAL A 17 -31.21 23.74 -22.18
CA VAL A 17 -30.04 23.60 -23.05
C VAL A 17 -30.50 23.01 -24.38
N SER A 18 -30.23 23.71 -25.49
CA SER A 18 -30.67 23.30 -26.82
C SER A 18 -30.08 21.93 -27.19
N LEU A 19 -30.79 21.18 -28.02
CA LEU A 19 -30.35 19.87 -28.51
C LEU A 19 -28.93 19.94 -29.11
N ILE A 20 -28.64 21.01 -29.85
CA ILE A 20 -27.33 21.26 -30.46
C ILE A 20 -26.23 21.35 -29.40
N VAL A 21 -26.47 22.11 -28.31
CA VAL A 21 -25.48 22.24 -27.23
C VAL A 21 -25.25 20.91 -26.51
N ARG A 22 -26.29 20.08 -26.34
CA ARG A 22 -26.14 18.74 -25.75
C ARG A 22 -25.32 17.81 -26.63
N ILE A 23 -25.54 17.85 -27.95
CA ILE A 23 -24.75 17.08 -28.92
C ILE A 23 -23.28 17.51 -28.84
N ILE A 24 -23.00 18.82 -28.84
CA ILE A 24 -21.64 19.35 -28.72
C ILE A 24 -20.96 18.88 -27.43
N ILE A 25 -21.61 19.00 -26.27
CA ILE A 25 -21.04 18.54 -25.00
C ILE A 25 -20.80 17.02 -25.01
N SER A 26 -21.68 16.25 -25.64
CA SER A 26 -21.54 14.80 -25.72
C SER A 26 -20.38 14.38 -26.61
N VAL A 27 -20.23 15.01 -27.77
CA VAL A 27 -19.07 14.80 -28.66
C VAL A 27 -17.78 15.15 -27.93
N PHE A 28 -17.77 16.26 -27.18
CA PHE A 28 -16.61 16.65 -26.38
C PHE A 28 -16.29 15.64 -25.27
N LEU A 29 -17.29 15.15 -24.53
CA LEU A 29 -17.08 14.17 -23.47
C LEU A 29 -16.66 12.80 -24.02
N ILE A 30 -17.22 12.36 -25.15
CA ILE A 30 -16.80 11.14 -25.84
C ILE A 30 -15.35 11.28 -26.33
N ALA A 31 -15.00 12.41 -26.94
CA ALA A 31 -13.64 12.70 -27.35
C ALA A 31 -12.69 12.73 -26.14
N ALA A 32 -13.10 13.33 -25.01
CA ALA A 32 -12.31 13.33 -23.78
C ALA A 32 -12.11 11.91 -23.24
N ILE A 33 -13.14 11.06 -23.23
CA ILE A 33 -13.01 9.64 -22.84
C ILE A 33 -12.05 8.91 -23.78
N ALA A 34 -12.23 9.05 -25.10
CA ALA A 34 -11.40 8.40 -26.10
C ALA A 34 -9.93 8.85 -26.01
N LEU A 35 -9.68 10.15 -25.84
CA LEU A 35 -8.35 10.72 -25.61
C LEU A 35 -7.76 10.23 -24.29
N THR A 36 -8.56 10.12 -23.23
CA THR A 36 -8.08 9.60 -21.94
C THR A 36 -7.66 8.13 -22.05
N ILE A 37 -8.38 7.33 -22.85
CA ILE A 37 -8.01 5.92 -23.13
C ILE A 37 -6.77 5.86 -24.02
N LEU A 38 -6.74 6.64 -25.12
CA LEU A 38 -5.63 6.64 -26.09
C LEU A 38 -4.32 7.12 -25.50
N TYR A 39 -4.35 8.16 -24.66
CA TYR A 39 -3.18 8.76 -24.02
C TYR A 39 -3.03 8.32 -22.57
N LYS A 40 -3.59 7.16 -22.20
CA LYS A 40 -3.52 6.64 -20.84
C LYS A 40 -2.07 6.65 -20.34
N GLU A 41 -1.17 6.05 -21.11
CA GLU A 41 0.23 6.00 -20.73
C GLU A 41 0.88 7.38 -20.62
N GLU A 42 0.74 8.28 -21.61
CA GLU A 42 1.29 9.65 -21.52
C GLU A 42 0.73 10.45 -20.33
N ILE A 43 -0.56 10.27 -19.98
CA ILE A 43 -1.20 10.99 -18.88
C ILE A 43 -0.67 10.44 -17.55
N SER A 44 -0.61 9.11 -17.36
CA SER A 44 0.04 8.52 -16.18
C SER A 44 1.50 8.96 -16.08
N LYS A 45 2.21 8.99 -17.21
CA LYS A 45 3.58 9.49 -17.32
C LYS A 45 3.68 10.93 -16.81
N LYS A 46 2.81 11.84 -17.26
CA LYS A 46 2.84 13.25 -16.81
C LYS A 46 2.36 13.47 -15.37
N VAL A 47 1.31 12.78 -14.93
CA VAL A 47 0.69 13.00 -13.60
C VAL A 47 1.64 12.57 -12.48
N TYR A 48 2.38 11.48 -12.67
CA TYR A 48 3.33 10.96 -11.68
C TYR A 48 4.78 11.37 -11.96
N ASN A 49 4.99 12.29 -12.91
CA ASN A 49 6.30 12.75 -13.34
C ASN A 49 7.22 11.56 -13.73
N TRP A 50 6.64 10.62 -14.45
CA TRP A 50 7.18 9.36 -14.87
C TRP A 50 7.56 9.39 -16.35
N SER A 51 8.82 9.14 -16.67
CA SER A 51 9.35 9.16 -18.04
C SER A 51 9.88 7.80 -18.51
N GLY A 52 9.72 6.73 -17.73
CA GLY A 52 10.33 5.41 -17.99
C GLY A 52 9.40 4.34 -18.57
N GLU A 53 10.01 3.21 -18.93
CA GLU A 53 9.35 1.92 -19.19
C GLU A 53 8.46 1.53 -18.00
N THR A 54 7.42 0.74 -18.25
CA THR A 54 6.42 0.34 -17.24
C THR A 54 6.66 -1.05 -16.66
N SER A 55 7.67 -1.76 -17.16
CA SER A 55 8.17 -3.04 -16.66
C SER A 55 9.36 -3.47 -17.52
N ILE A 56 10.23 -4.32 -16.98
CA ILE A 56 11.28 -5.00 -17.75
C ILE A 56 10.84 -6.44 -18.01
N GLU A 57 10.79 -6.85 -19.28
CA GLU A 57 10.51 -8.25 -19.61
C GLU A 57 11.65 -9.15 -19.12
N ASN A 58 11.29 -10.20 -18.37
CA ASN A 58 12.24 -11.12 -17.73
C ASN A 58 13.29 -10.36 -16.89
N ALA A 59 12.83 -9.54 -15.94
CA ALA A 59 13.71 -8.90 -14.96
C ALA A 59 14.51 -9.95 -14.19
N ASP A 60 15.76 -9.63 -13.83
CA ASP A 60 16.60 -10.51 -13.02
C ASP A 60 16.14 -10.48 -11.56
N PHE A 61 15.72 -9.31 -11.09
CA PHE A 61 15.14 -9.12 -9.76
C PHE A 61 13.87 -8.27 -9.83
N GLU A 62 12.94 -8.53 -8.92
CA GLU A 62 11.74 -7.72 -8.73
C GLU A 62 11.55 -7.39 -7.24
N VAL A 63 11.33 -6.12 -6.90
CA VAL A 63 11.02 -5.67 -5.52
C VAL A 63 9.62 -5.07 -5.50
N HIS A 64 8.68 -5.80 -4.88
CA HIS A 64 7.27 -5.43 -4.80
C HIS A 64 6.96 -4.86 -3.42
N PHE A 65 6.67 -3.56 -3.34
CA PHE A 65 6.04 -2.97 -2.15
C PHE A 65 4.53 -3.16 -2.27
N ILE A 66 4.00 -4.15 -1.57
CA ILE A 66 2.64 -4.64 -1.75
C ILE A 66 1.66 -3.68 -1.07
N ASP A 67 0.61 -3.26 -1.78
CA ASP A 67 -0.49 -2.51 -1.17
C ASP A 67 -1.29 -3.44 -0.26
N VAL A 68 -0.98 -3.40 1.03
CA VAL A 68 -1.70 -4.09 2.11
C VAL A 68 -2.52 -3.12 2.95
N GLY A 69 -2.85 -1.94 2.42
CA GLY A 69 -3.50 -0.87 3.17
C GLY A 69 -2.52 -0.16 4.12
N GLN A 70 -2.96 0.14 5.35
CA GLN A 70 -2.07 0.70 6.38
C GLN A 70 -1.22 -0.44 6.95
N GLY A 71 0.04 -0.49 6.54
CA GLY A 71 1.01 -1.50 6.94
C GLY A 71 2.03 -1.79 5.85
N ASP A 72 2.91 -2.74 6.13
CA ASP A 72 4.05 -3.06 5.29
C ASP A 72 4.05 -4.53 4.87
N SER A 73 4.29 -4.77 3.59
CA SER A 73 4.71 -6.08 3.07
C SER A 73 5.50 -5.88 1.79
N THR A 74 6.66 -6.51 1.70
CA THR A 74 7.58 -6.37 0.57
C THR A 74 8.02 -7.75 0.09
N LEU A 75 7.75 -8.08 -1.16
CA LEU A 75 8.28 -9.29 -1.81
C LEU A 75 9.52 -8.91 -2.62
N ILE A 76 10.61 -9.66 -2.46
CA ILE A 76 11.82 -9.58 -3.28
C ILE A 76 11.98 -10.91 -4.00
N LYS A 77 11.92 -10.88 -5.33
CA LYS A 77 12.19 -12.03 -6.20
C LYS A 77 13.64 -11.95 -6.66
N LEU A 78 14.38 -13.03 -6.46
CA LEU A 78 15.82 -13.12 -6.72
C LEU A 78 16.09 -13.82 -8.06
N ASP A 79 17.24 -13.52 -8.66
CA ASP A 79 17.66 -14.03 -9.97
C ASP A 79 17.87 -15.55 -10.02
N ASP A 80 18.07 -16.17 -8.86
CA ASP A 80 18.18 -17.62 -8.69
C ASP A 80 16.83 -18.31 -8.40
N GLY A 81 15.72 -17.60 -8.56
CA GLY A 81 14.36 -18.10 -8.37
C GLY A 81 13.89 -18.14 -6.91
N LYS A 82 14.71 -17.69 -5.96
CA LYS A 82 14.33 -17.60 -4.55
C LYS A 82 13.45 -16.39 -4.26
N ASN A 83 12.64 -16.49 -3.21
CA ASN A 83 11.77 -15.39 -2.76
C ASN A 83 12.08 -14.98 -1.34
N MET A 84 12.17 -13.66 -1.11
CA MET A 84 12.20 -13.09 0.23
C MET A 84 10.92 -12.28 0.49
N LEU A 85 10.21 -12.57 1.57
CA LEU A 85 9.09 -11.76 2.05
C LEU A 85 9.53 -10.98 3.28
N VAL A 86 9.34 -9.67 3.28
CA VAL A 86 9.59 -8.78 4.42
C VAL A 86 8.28 -8.16 4.87
N ASP A 87 7.83 -8.52 6.07
CA ASP A 87 6.53 -8.17 6.65
C ASP A 87 5.30 -8.64 5.83
N CYS A 88 4.13 -8.57 6.45
CA CYS A 88 2.90 -9.25 6.02
C CYS A 88 1.63 -8.38 6.09
N GLY A 89 1.77 -7.09 6.38
CA GLY A 89 0.64 -6.20 6.53
C GLY A 89 -0.25 -6.52 7.74
N PRO A 90 -1.38 -5.80 7.87
CA PRO A 90 -2.36 -6.06 8.92
C PRO A 90 -3.17 -7.34 8.67
N LYS A 91 -3.72 -7.92 9.75
CA LYS A 91 -4.59 -9.11 9.69
C LYS A 91 -5.79 -8.95 8.75
N ALA A 92 -6.27 -7.72 8.56
CA ALA A 92 -7.35 -7.39 7.62
C ALA A 92 -6.97 -7.58 6.15
N SER A 93 -5.66 -7.53 5.83
CA SER A 93 -5.13 -7.64 4.47
C SER A 93 -4.58 -9.03 4.13
N ARG A 94 -4.69 -10.00 5.04
CA ARG A 94 -4.14 -11.36 4.86
C ARG A 94 -4.57 -12.03 3.55
N GLU A 95 -5.85 -11.96 3.18
CA GLU A 95 -6.36 -12.55 1.94
C GLU A 95 -5.82 -11.81 0.71
N LYS A 96 -5.70 -10.48 0.79
CA LYS A 96 -5.12 -9.66 -0.27
C LYS A 96 -3.65 -10.00 -0.48
N LEU A 97 -2.89 -10.20 0.60
CA LEU A 97 -1.49 -10.61 0.55
C LEU A 97 -1.35 -12.00 -0.07
N VAL A 98 -2.07 -13.01 0.44
CA VAL A 98 -2.02 -14.39 -0.09
C VAL A 98 -2.37 -14.41 -1.57
N ASN A 99 -3.43 -13.72 -1.99
CA ASN A 99 -3.80 -13.64 -3.41
C ASN A 99 -2.70 -12.96 -4.25
N TYR A 100 -2.10 -11.87 -3.75
CA TYR A 100 -1.01 -11.21 -4.46
C TYR A 100 0.20 -12.13 -4.65
N LEU A 101 0.62 -12.85 -3.61
CA LEU A 101 1.74 -13.80 -3.68
C LEU A 101 1.44 -14.96 -4.64
N ASN A 102 0.21 -15.47 -4.64
CA ASN A 102 -0.25 -16.47 -5.61
C ASN A 102 -0.24 -15.93 -7.06
N ASP A 103 -0.68 -14.69 -7.28
CA ASP A 103 -0.63 -14.03 -8.59
C ASP A 103 0.83 -13.83 -9.06
N GLN A 104 1.76 -13.64 -8.12
CA GLN A 104 3.21 -13.61 -8.39
C GLN A 104 3.84 -15.02 -8.53
N LYS A 105 3.03 -16.09 -8.44
CA LYS A 105 3.45 -17.49 -8.53
C LYS A 105 4.50 -17.87 -7.47
N VAL A 106 4.39 -17.29 -6.29
CA VAL A 106 5.22 -17.67 -5.14
C VAL A 106 4.67 -18.96 -4.56
N GLU A 107 5.45 -20.04 -4.61
CA GLU A 107 5.12 -21.32 -3.95
C GLU A 107 5.92 -21.51 -2.65
N THR A 108 7.14 -20.97 -2.62
CA THR A 108 8.08 -21.08 -1.51
C THR A 108 8.65 -19.72 -1.17
N ILE A 109 8.71 -19.41 0.12
CA ILE A 109 9.39 -18.25 0.68
C ILE A 109 10.71 -18.74 1.30
N ASP A 110 11.81 -18.54 0.58
CA ASP A 110 13.14 -18.95 1.03
C ASP A 110 13.60 -18.15 2.24
N TYR A 111 13.24 -16.87 2.30
CA TYR A 111 13.58 -15.99 3.41
C TYR A 111 12.35 -15.18 3.83
N PHE A 112 11.82 -15.44 5.01
CA PHE A 112 10.72 -14.68 5.56
C PHE A 112 11.25 -13.81 6.71
N LEU A 113 11.17 -12.49 6.61
CA LEU A 113 11.64 -11.55 7.63
C LEU A 113 10.47 -10.76 8.21
N LEU A 114 10.33 -10.74 9.53
CA LEU A 114 9.52 -9.74 10.23
C LEU A 114 10.42 -8.66 10.81
N THR A 115 10.11 -7.41 10.51
CA THR A 115 10.93 -6.27 10.94
C THR A 115 10.75 -6.00 12.43
N HIS A 116 9.52 -6.04 12.94
CA HIS A 116 9.19 -5.90 14.35
C HIS A 116 7.79 -6.49 14.62
N ALA A 117 7.24 -6.33 15.83
CA ALA A 117 6.07 -7.08 16.30
C ALA A 117 4.71 -6.39 16.04
N ASP A 118 4.67 -5.21 15.43
CA ASP A 118 3.44 -4.44 15.28
C ASP A 118 2.46 -5.08 14.30
N ALA A 119 1.17 -4.90 14.60
CA ALA A 119 0.10 -5.69 13.99
C ALA A 119 -0.08 -5.42 12.49
N ASP A 120 0.32 -4.25 12.00
CA ASP A 120 0.32 -3.86 10.59
C ASP A 120 1.58 -4.30 9.83
N HIS A 121 2.51 -4.99 10.50
CA HIS A 121 3.63 -5.71 9.91
C HIS A 121 3.44 -7.22 10.01
N VAL A 122 3.05 -7.74 11.18
CA VAL A 122 3.00 -9.20 11.42
C VAL A 122 1.63 -9.80 11.14
N GLY A 123 0.61 -8.99 10.91
CA GLY A 123 -0.79 -9.40 10.93
C GLY A 123 -1.19 -10.44 9.90
N GLY A 124 -0.56 -10.43 8.72
CA GLY A 124 -0.72 -11.48 7.72
C GLY A 124 0.12 -12.74 7.96
N GLY A 125 1.07 -12.73 8.90
CA GLY A 125 2.12 -13.75 9.01
C GLY A 125 1.60 -15.17 9.26
N LYS A 126 0.54 -15.32 10.05
CA LYS A 126 -0.11 -16.64 10.24
C LYS A 126 -0.63 -17.20 8.91
N ALA A 127 -1.28 -16.37 8.09
CA ALA A 127 -1.78 -16.81 6.80
C ALA A 127 -0.63 -17.12 5.82
N VAL A 128 0.52 -16.46 5.95
CA VAL A 128 1.71 -16.78 5.17
C VAL A 128 2.19 -18.21 5.47
N PHE A 129 2.39 -18.55 6.75
CA PHE A 129 2.74 -19.93 7.15
C PHE A 129 1.70 -20.97 6.72
N GLU A 130 0.41 -20.64 6.79
CA GLU A 130 -0.66 -21.58 6.41
C GLU A 130 -0.78 -21.83 4.88
N ASN A 131 -0.16 -20.99 4.03
CA ASN A 131 -0.36 -21.05 2.57
C ASN A 131 0.92 -21.24 1.76
N PHE A 132 2.11 -20.99 2.32
CA PHE A 132 3.39 -21.05 1.61
C PHE A 132 4.42 -21.83 2.40
N ALA A 133 5.24 -22.63 1.72
CA ALA A 133 6.37 -23.29 2.36
C ALA A 133 7.44 -22.25 2.75
N ILE A 134 7.88 -22.26 4.01
CA ILE A 134 8.90 -21.32 4.50
C ILE A 134 10.18 -22.07 4.85
N LYS A 135 11.32 -21.65 4.30
CA LYS A 135 12.62 -22.30 4.60
C LYS A 135 13.35 -21.64 5.77
N ASN A 136 13.45 -20.32 5.77
CA ASN A 136 14.17 -19.56 6.78
C ASN A 136 13.31 -18.39 7.27
N PHE A 137 13.06 -18.33 8.57
CA PHE A 137 12.28 -17.30 9.22
C PHE A 137 13.17 -16.43 10.11
N TYR A 138 13.27 -15.15 9.79
CA TYR A 138 14.09 -14.16 10.46
C TYR A 138 13.23 -13.18 11.25
N ARG A 139 13.71 -12.81 12.44
CA ARG A 139 13.12 -11.78 13.29
C ARG A 139 14.17 -11.19 14.23
N PRO A 140 14.04 -9.94 14.68
CA PRO A 140 14.84 -9.46 15.80
C PRO A 140 14.69 -10.33 17.06
N MET A 141 15.80 -10.51 17.77
CA MET A 141 15.78 -10.97 19.16
C MET A 141 15.29 -9.84 20.04
N MET A 142 14.21 -10.09 20.76
CA MET A 142 13.52 -9.08 21.55
C MET A 142 13.56 -9.45 23.02
N ARG A 143 13.64 -8.44 23.88
CA ARG A 143 13.48 -8.60 25.33
C ARG A 143 12.19 -7.91 25.74
N SER A 144 11.36 -8.62 26.50
CA SER A 144 10.15 -8.02 27.08
C SER A 144 10.52 -6.84 27.98
N SER A 145 9.72 -5.77 27.94
CA SER A 145 9.90 -4.60 28.79
C SER A 145 9.78 -4.92 30.29
N SER A 146 9.15 -6.05 30.63
CA SER A 146 8.96 -6.53 32.01
C SER A 146 9.98 -7.60 32.45
N GLU A 147 10.84 -8.10 31.56
CA GLU A 147 11.74 -9.22 31.88
C GLU A 147 13.22 -8.82 31.80
N THR A 148 14.04 -9.45 32.66
CA THR A 148 15.49 -9.20 32.71
C THR A 148 16.32 -10.08 31.80
N THR A 149 15.74 -11.16 31.28
CA THR A 149 16.38 -12.15 30.42
C THR A 149 15.70 -12.18 29.05
N PRO A 150 16.43 -12.15 27.93
CA PRO A 150 15.86 -12.47 26.62
C PRO A 150 15.29 -13.89 26.68
N ALA A 151 14.02 -14.06 26.34
CA ALA A 151 13.46 -15.38 26.09
C ALA A 151 13.61 -15.70 24.59
N GLU A 152 13.85 -16.96 24.26
CA GLU A 152 13.86 -17.46 22.87
C GLU A 152 12.49 -17.26 22.19
N TYR A 153 11.43 -17.31 23.02
CA TYR A 153 10.05 -16.99 22.70
C TYR A 153 9.44 -16.16 23.83
N PRO A 154 9.70 -14.84 23.91
CA PRO A 154 8.84 -14.02 24.74
C PRO A 154 7.47 -14.09 24.07
N LEU A 155 6.49 -14.76 24.70
CA LEU A 155 5.07 -14.62 24.38
C LEU A 155 4.64 -13.21 24.80
N HIS A 156 5.29 -12.20 24.25
CA HIS A 156 5.09 -10.79 24.55
C HIS A 156 5.04 -10.09 23.21
N GLY A 157 3.95 -9.35 23.00
CA GLY A 157 3.51 -8.85 21.72
C GLY A 157 1.98 -8.82 21.68
N THR A 158 1.42 -8.21 20.65
CA THR A 158 -0.03 -8.25 20.43
C THR A 158 -0.48 -9.71 20.21
N ALA A 159 -1.75 -10.03 20.47
CA ALA A 159 -2.30 -11.38 20.17
C ALA A 159 -1.99 -11.84 18.73
N THR A 160 -1.88 -10.88 17.82
CA THR A 160 -1.47 -11.07 16.43
C THR A 160 -0.06 -11.63 16.28
N TYR A 161 0.90 -11.17 17.07
CA TYR A 161 2.28 -11.68 17.01
C TYR A 161 2.35 -13.14 17.47
N ASN A 162 1.65 -13.47 18.56
CA ASN A 162 1.56 -14.83 19.06
C ASN A 162 0.92 -15.80 18.05
N ASP A 163 -0.09 -15.34 17.29
CA ASP A 163 -0.69 -16.13 16.20
C ASP A 163 0.38 -16.57 15.18
N VAL A 164 1.36 -15.72 14.87
CA VAL A 164 2.46 -16.03 13.92
C VAL A 164 3.45 -17.02 14.50
N ILE A 165 3.82 -16.87 15.77
CA ILE A 165 4.76 -17.78 16.44
C ILE A 165 4.17 -19.18 16.59
N VAL A 166 2.88 -19.27 16.93
CA VAL A 166 2.17 -20.55 16.96
C VAL A 166 2.10 -21.16 15.55
N ALA A 167 1.88 -20.36 14.51
CA ALA A 167 1.89 -20.86 13.13
C ALA A 167 3.27 -21.42 12.75
N TYR A 168 4.35 -20.70 13.04
CA TYR A 168 5.72 -21.17 12.85
C TYR A 168 6.00 -22.48 13.61
N GLN A 169 5.56 -22.59 14.87
CA GLN A 169 5.79 -23.81 15.67
C GLN A 169 5.09 -25.05 15.10
N ASN A 170 4.06 -24.86 14.27
CA ASN A 170 3.38 -25.95 13.56
C ASN A 170 3.93 -26.18 12.14
N GLU A 171 4.86 -25.35 11.67
CA GLU A 171 5.50 -25.49 10.37
C GLU A 171 6.64 -26.51 10.44
N GLU A 172 6.60 -27.53 9.59
CA GLU A 172 7.70 -28.48 9.47
C GLU A 172 8.75 -27.96 8.48
N GLY A 173 10.00 -27.81 8.92
CA GLY A 173 11.13 -27.54 8.03
C GLY A 173 11.56 -26.08 7.90
N ALA A 174 10.86 -25.15 8.54
CA ALA A 174 11.32 -23.76 8.66
C ALA A 174 12.38 -23.63 9.76
N ASN A 175 13.51 -22.98 9.45
CA ASN A 175 14.53 -22.64 10.44
C ASN A 175 14.33 -21.20 10.94
N MET A 176 14.30 -20.98 12.25
CA MET A 176 14.25 -19.62 12.82
C MET A 176 15.66 -19.08 13.07
N PHE A 177 15.85 -17.81 12.71
CA PHE A 177 17.07 -17.05 12.92
C PHE A 177 16.76 -15.72 13.59
N TYR A 178 17.73 -15.22 14.35
CA TYR A 178 17.63 -13.95 15.04
C TYR A 178 18.68 -12.95 14.56
N ASN A 179 18.57 -11.69 14.97
CA ASN A 179 19.55 -10.67 14.60
C ASN A 179 20.98 -10.96 15.07
N SER A 180 21.17 -11.82 16.08
CA SER A 180 22.49 -12.34 16.49
C SER A 180 23.18 -13.16 15.41
N ASP A 181 22.44 -13.74 14.48
CA ASP A 181 22.97 -14.63 13.44
C ASP A 181 23.48 -13.85 12.23
N ALA A 182 23.40 -12.51 12.28
CA ALA A 182 23.77 -11.58 11.21
C ALA A 182 23.19 -12.01 9.85
N ILE A 183 21.96 -11.58 9.53
CA ILE A 183 21.38 -11.87 8.21
C ILE A 183 22.33 -11.31 7.14
N ASN A 184 22.99 -12.22 6.43
CA ASN A 184 23.89 -11.92 5.33
C ASN A 184 23.66 -13.00 4.27
N ILE A 185 22.59 -12.81 3.51
CA ILE A 185 22.18 -13.72 2.44
C ILE A 185 22.91 -13.28 1.18
N THR A 186 23.59 -14.20 0.51
CA THR A 186 24.35 -13.91 -0.71
C THR A 186 24.00 -14.90 -1.81
N GLY A 187 23.78 -14.39 -3.02
CA GLY A 187 23.80 -15.16 -4.26
C GLY A 187 24.96 -14.72 -5.14
N GLU A 188 24.94 -15.14 -6.41
CA GLU A 188 25.96 -14.74 -7.39
C GLU A 188 25.90 -13.22 -7.67
N ASN A 189 24.70 -12.69 -7.89
CA ASN A 189 24.50 -11.28 -8.27
C ASN A 189 23.73 -10.46 -7.23
N TYR A 190 23.61 -10.95 -6.00
CA TYR A 190 22.93 -10.21 -4.94
C TYR A 190 23.51 -10.42 -3.54
N SER A 191 23.31 -9.45 -2.66
CA SER A 191 23.53 -9.59 -1.23
C SER A 191 22.47 -8.85 -0.41
N ILE A 192 22.00 -9.47 0.67
CA ILE A 192 21.01 -8.87 1.58
C ILE A 192 21.56 -8.92 2.99
N LYS A 193 21.72 -7.75 3.59
CA LYS A 193 22.40 -7.57 4.87
C LYS A 193 21.49 -6.89 5.89
N LEU A 194 21.40 -7.46 7.08
CA LEU A 194 20.83 -6.78 8.24
C LEU A 194 21.82 -5.72 8.76
N LEU A 195 21.37 -4.47 8.79
CA LEU A 195 22.15 -3.35 9.34
C LEU A 195 21.81 -3.07 10.80
N TYR A 196 20.58 -3.37 11.21
CA TYR A 196 20.04 -3.12 12.53
C TYR A 196 18.80 -4.02 12.76
N PRO A 197 18.46 -4.45 13.99
CA PRO A 197 19.20 -4.23 15.24
C PRO A 197 20.46 -5.08 15.35
N ASP A 198 21.52 -4.51 15.95
CA ASP A 198 22.80 -5.18 16.22
C ASP A 198 22.92 -5.74 17.65
N ALA A 199 21.85 -5.68 18.42
CA ALA A 199 21.76 -6.14 19.80
C ALA A 199 20.31 -6.54 20.14
N VAL A 200 20.09 -7.02 21.36
CA VAL A 200 18.73 -7.26 21.87
C VAL A 200 18.13 -5.93 22.32
N TYR A 201 16.95 -5.60 21.81
CA TYR A 201 16.24 -4.37 22.16
C TYR A 201 14.86 -4.67 22.77
N THR A 202 14.32 -3.70 23.51
CA THR A 202 12.94 -3.73 24.01
C THR A 202 11.97 -3.35 22.91
N GLU A 203 10.86 -4.07 22.78
CA GLU A 203 9.91 -3.92 21.66
C GLU A 203 9.37 -2.50 21.50
N ASN A 204 9.66 -1.92 20.35
CA ASN A 204 9.11 -0.69 19.78
C ASN A 204 9.55 -0.60 18.31
N ASN A 205 9.17 0.48 17.63
CA ASN A 205 9.56 0.72 16.24
C ASN A 205 11.10 0.81 16.05
N ASP A 206 11.83 1.22 17.09
CA ASP A 206 13.30 1.22 17.12
C ASP A 206 13.91 -0.21 17.25
N THR A 207 13.13 -1.29 17.15
CA THR A 207 13.63 -2.67 16.96
C THR A 207 13.54 -3.15 15.52
N SER A 208 12.98 -2.33 14.62
CA SER A 208 12.79 -2.66 13.21
C SER A 208 14.05 -3.23 12.56
N ALA A 209 13.94 -4.41 11.98
CA ALA A 209 14.98 -4.99 11.14
C ALA A 209 15.19 -4.11 9.90
N VAL A 210 16.30 -3.38 9.86
CA VAL A 210 16.71 -2.57 8.71
C VAL A 210 17.64 -3.40 7.85
N ILE A 211 17.27 -3.63 6.60
CA ILE A 211 18.09 -4.40 5.66
C ILE A 211 18.53 -3.56 4.46
N MET A 212 19.73 -3.84 3.97
CA MET A 212 20.21 -3.38 2.66
C MET A 212 20.23 -4.57 1.71
N ALA A 213 19.46 -4.50 0.63
CA ALA A 213 19.52 -5.44 -0.48
C ALA A 213 20.27 -4.79 -1.65
N ASP A 214 21.40 -5.37 -2.04
CA ASP A 214 22.15 -5.05 -3.25
C ASP A 214 21.81 -6.10 -4.30
N LEU A 215 21.09 -5.69 -5.35
CA LEU A 215 20.59 -6.53 -6.44
C LEU A 215 21.27 -6.06 -7.72
N SER A 216 22.36 -6.72 -8.13
CA SER A 216 23.19 -6.34 -9.28
C SER A 216 23.59 -4.85 -9.29
N GLY A 217 24.06 -4.34 -8.14
CA GLY A 217 24.48 -2.95 -7.98
C GLY A 217 23.36 -1.96 -7.72
N LYS A 218 22.08 -2.38 -7.78
CA LYS A 218 20.93 -1.57 -7.36
C LYS A 218 20.58 -1.83 -5.91
N LYS A 219 20.61 -0.78 -5.12
CA LYS A 219 20.51 -0.86 -3.66
C LYS A 219 19.16 -0.42 -3.15
N PHE A 220 18.54 -1.29 -2.35
CA PHE A 220 17.27 -1.08 -1.69
C PHE A 220 17.51 -1.07 -0.17
N LEU A 221 17.21 0.06 0.46
CA LEU A 221 17.27 0.21 1.92
C LEU A 221 15.85 0.08 2.49
N LEU A 222 15.57 -1.02 3.20
CA LEU A 222 14.26 -1.26 3.81
C LEU A 222 14.31 -0.93 5.29
N MET A 223 13.56 0.10 5.70
CA MET A 223 13.68 0.66 7.05
C MET A 223 12.70 0.05 8.08
N GLY A 224 11.72 -0.75 7.65
CA GLY A 224 10.59 -1.13 8.52
C GLY A 224 9.95 0.12 9.12
N ASP A 225 9.82 0.17 10.45
CA ASP A 225 9.34 1.33 11.18
C ASP A 225 10.42 2.13 11.92
N ALA A 226 11.69 1.96 11.55
CA ALA A 226 12.80 2.67 12.18
C ALA A 226 12.56 4.20 12.23
N GLU A 227 12.59 4.75 13.44
CA GLU A 227 12.42 6.19 13.67
C GLU A 227 13.75 6.93 13.61
N ILE A 228 13.70 8.27 13.61
CA ILE A 228 14.85 9.21 13.51
C ILE A 228 16.02 8.81 14.41
N LYS A 229 15.76 8.21 15.58
CA LYS A 229 16.82 7.71 16.46
C LYS A 229 17.63 6.58 15.83
N VAL A 230 16.98 5.58 15.23
CA VAL A 230 17.65 4.50 14.48
C VAL A 230 18.24 5.05 13.18
N GLU A 231 17.52 5.91 12.47
CA GLU A 231 18.02 6.57 11.25
C GLU A 231 19.36 7.29 11.48
N ASN A 232 19.45 8.06 12.57
CA ASN A 232 20.67 8.78 12.93
C ASN A 232 21.81 7.83 13.30
N LYS A 233 21.52 6.76 14.06
CA LYS A 233 22.52 5.72 14.39
C LYS A 233 23.06 5.04 13.14
N LEU A 234 22.18 4.69 12.22
CA LEU A 234 22.55 4.10 10.94
C LEU A 234 23.41 5.07 10.14
N ALA A 235 23.00 6.34 10.04
CA ALA A 235 23.76 7.36 9.34
C ALA A 235 25.16 7.57 9.92
N ASP A 236 25.30 7.52 11.24
CA ASP A 236 26.60 7.65 11.91
C ASP A 236 27.49 6.41 11.70
N LYS A 237 26.91 5.20 11.83
CA LYS A 237 27.66 3.94 11.79
C LYS A 237 27.98 3.47 10.37
N PHE A 238 27.09 3.75 9.42
CA PHE A 238 27.11 3.18 8.07
C PHE A 238 27.06 4.22 6.95
N SER A 239 27.43 5.49 7.22
CA SER A 239 27.36 6.60 6.24
C SER A 239 27.81 6.26 4.81
N SER A 240 28.93 5.53 4.65
CA SER A 240 29.45 5.14 3.34
C SER A 240 28.72 3.95 2.69
N GLN A 241 28.01 3.15 3.48
CA GLN A 241 27.32 1.93 3.06
C GLN A 241 25.82 2.13 2.83
N LEU A 242 25.24 3.21 3.37
CA LEU A 242 23.80 3.50 3.28
C LEU A 242 23.34 4.07 1.93
N LYS A 243 24.27 4.46 1.05
CA LYS A 243 23.89 4.97 -0.27
C LYS A 243 23.06 3.92 -1.00
N CYS A 244 21.83 4.28 -1.37
CA CYS A 244 20.86 3.41 -2.03
C CYS A 244 20.22 4.09 -3.24
N ASP A 245 19.59 3.30 -4.10
CA ASP A 245 18.79 3.77 -5.23
C ASP A 245 17.32 3.94 -4.81
N VAL A 246 16.81 3.01 -4.01
CA VAL A 246 15.45 3.01 -3.48
C VAL A 246 15.49 2.89 -1.96
N ILE A 247 14.73 3.74 -1.28
CA ILE A 247 14.48 3.61 0.16
C ILE A 247 13.01 3.28 0.40
N LYS A 248 12.73 2.28 1.24
CA LYS A 248 11.40 2.15 1.84
C LYS A 248 11.36 3.00 3.10
N ILE A 249 10.48 3.99 3.10
CA ILE A 249 10.37 4.97 4.16
C ILE A 249 9.89 4.33 5.45
N GLY A 250 10.56 4.70 6.55
CA GLY A 250 10.23 4.24 7.89
C GLY A 250 8.84 4.67 8.34
N HIS A 251 8.15 3.82 9.10
CA HIS A 251 6.96 4.17 9.88
C HIS A 251 5.86 4.83 9.05
N HIS A 252 5.72 4.34 7.80
CA HIS A 252 4.77 4.83 6.81
C HIS A 252 4.86 6.35 6.53
N GLY A 253 5.99 6.99 6.84
CA GLY A 253 6.17 8.45 6.75
C GLY A 253 5.63 9.23 7.95
N ALA A 254 5.64 8.64 9.15
CA ALA A 254 5.35 9.32 10.40
C ALA A 254 6.25 10.54 10.64
N LYS A 255 5.81 11.49 11.46
CA LYS A 255 6.62 12.65 11.88
C LYS A 255 7.91 12.26 12.63
N THR A 256 7.97 11.03 13.13
CA THR A 256 9.12 10.47 13.84
C THR A 256 10.11 9.76 12.92
N SER A 257 9.91 9.81 11.60
CA SER A 257 10.72 9.14 10.58
C SER A 257 11.11 10.12 9.46
N THR A 258 11.89 9.64 8.50
CA THR A 258 12.29 10.39 7.29
C THR A 258 13.13 11.63 7.65
N GLY A 259 14.09 11.45 8.55
CA GLY A 259 14.99 12.50 8.99
C GLY A 259 15.99 12.93 7.92
N GLU A 260 16.32 14.22 7.92
CA GLU A 260 17.25 14.81 6.96
C GLU A 260 18.65 14.15 6.96
N LYS A 261 19.15 13.76 8.13
CA LYS A 261 20.47 13.12 8.26
C LYS A 261 20.54 11.82 7.47
N LEU A 262 19.50 10.98 7.54
CA LEU A 262 19.40 9.76 6.74
C LEU A 262 19.40 10.08 5.25
N LEU A 263 18.53 10.99 4.81
CA LEU A 263 18.44 11.35 3.39
C LEU A 263 19.76 11.92 2.86
N SER A 264 20.50 12.67 3.67
CA SER A 264 21.79 13.25 3.30
C SER A 264 22.89 12.21 3.03
N VAL A 265 22.83 11.04 3.68
CA VAL A 265 23.80 9.95 3.51
C VAL A 265 23.30 8.88 2.54
N ALA A 266 22.02 8.51 2.63
CA ALA A 266 21.42 7.47 1.81
C ALA A 266 21.23 7.90 0.35
N LYS A 267 20.98 9.20 0.12
CA LYS A 267 20.84 9.82 -1.22
C LYS A 267 20.03 8.98 -2.23
N PRO A 268 18.83 8.49 -1.85
CA PRO A 268 18.02 7.66 -2.74
C PRO A 268 17.52 8.46 -3.94
N THR A 269 17.33 7.78 -5.06
CA THR A 269 16.61 8.33 -6.21
C THR A 269 15.10 8.22 -5.99
N TYR A 270 14.67 7.07 -5.46
CA TYR A 270 13.27 6.75 -5.23
C TYR A 270 12.96 6.46 -3.75
N ALA A 271 11.76 6.84 -3.32
CA ALA A 271 11.20 6.48 -2.03
C ALA A 271 9.88 5.73 -2.19
N ALA A 272 9.78 4.54 -1.61
CA ALA A 272 8.54 3.78 -1.49
C ALA A 272 7.93 4.01 -0.10
N ILE A 273 6.69 4.47 -0.06
CA ILE A 273 5.93 4.69 1.17
C ILE A 273 4.77 3.69 1.20
N SER A 274 4.92 2.59 1.94
CA SER A 274 3.77 1.70 2.16
C SER A 274 2.88 2.31 3.22
N VAL A 275 1.69 2.71 2.80
CA VAL A 275 0.73 3.44 3.60
C VAL A 275 -0.64 3.24 2.98
N GLY A 276 -1.66 3.25 3.81
CA GLY A 276 -3.05 3.19 3.38
C GLY A 276 -3.86 4.30 4.02
N LYS A 277 -5.18 4.26 3.81
CA LYS A 277 -6.08 5.18 4.51
C LYS A 277 -5.95 4.98 6.02
N ASN A 278 -5.58 6.04 6.73
CA ASN A 278 -5.32 6.01 8.15
C ASN A 278 -5.84 7.29 8.85
N ASN A 279 -5.86 7.25 10.19
CA ASN A 279 -6.20 8.40 11.03
C ASN A 279 -4.97 8.99 11.75
N TYR A 280 -3.77 8.49 11.44
CA TYR A 280 -2.50 8.94 12.02
C TYR A 280 -1.99 10.23 11.35
N GLY A 281 -2.46 10.51 10.13
CA GLY A 281 -1.96 11.60 9.29
C GLY A 281 -0.72 11.20 8.50
N HIS A 282 -0.51 9.90 8.27
CA HIS A 282 0.61 9.38 7.48
C HIS A 282 0.24 9.33 5.98
N PRO A 283 1.19 9.57 5.07
CA PRO A 283 2.49 10.16 5.35
C PRO A 283 2.32 11.62 5.77
N THR A 284 3.18 12.07 6.69
CA THR A 284 3.11 13.43 7.21
C THR A 284 3.67 14.45 6.22
N GLN A 285 3.17 15.69 6.25
CA GLN A 285 3.68 16.76 5.40
C GLN A 285 5.18 17.03 5.65
N GLU A 286 5.67 16.81 6.88
CA GLU A 286 7.08 16.94 7.23
C GLU A 286 7.94 15.92 6.49
N ALA A 287 7.59 14.62 6.56
CA ALA A 287 8.28 13.56 5.82
C ALA A 287 8.31 13.84 4.30
N LEU A 288 7.16 14.23 3.72
CA LEU A 288 7.07 14.57 2.29
C LEU A 288 7.92 15.80 1.92
N THR A 289 8.00 16.79 2.83
CA THR A 289 8.82 17.99 2.62
C THR A 289 10.31 17.63 2.64
N ASN A 290 10.73 16.76 3.55
CA ASN A 290 12.10 16.27 3.60
C ASN A 290 12.47 15.55 2.29
N LEU A 291 11.63 14.63 1.81
CA LEU A 291 11.87 13.95 0.53
C LEU A 291 12.02 14.94 -0.63
N LYS A 292 11.15 15.96 -0.69
CA LYS A 292 11.22 17.02 -1.70
C LYS A 292 12.51 17.84 -1.60
N ASN A 293 12.93 18.23 -0.39
CA ASN A 293 14.14 19.02 -0.17
C ASN A 293 15.41 18.28 -0.62
N TYR A 294 15.40 16.95 -0.53
CA TYR A 294 16.48 16.08 -0.98
C TYR A 294 16.31 15.57 -2.42
N ASN A 295 15.33 16.10 -3.16
CA ASN A 295 15.01 15.74 -4.56
C ASN A 295 14.73 14.23 -4.76
N VAL A 296 14.14 13.58 -3.76
CA VAL A 296 13.76 12.17 -3.81
C VAL A 296 12.37 12.04 -4.44
N GLN A 297 12.25 11.25 -5.50
CA GLN A 297 10.95 10.94 -6.10
C GLN A 297 10.24 9.88 -5.25
N TYR A 298 9.08 10.19 -4.70
CA TYR A 298 8.37 9.26 -3.82
C TYR A 298 7.07 8.75 -4.43
N PHE A 299 6.68 7.54 -4.02
CA PHE A 299 5.43 6.90 -4.39
C PHE A 299 4.77 6.30 -3.14
N THR A 300 3.43 6.34 -3.08
CA THR A 300 2.67 5.74 -1.98
C THR A 300 1.88 4.54 -2.48
N THR A 301 1.80 3.47 -1.67
CA THR A 301 0.94 2.33 -2.03
C THR A 301 -0.55 2.70 -2.02
N MET A 302 -0.93 3.72 -1.24
CA MET A 302 -2.29 4.26 -1.21
C MET A 302 -2.72 4.86 -2.55
N GLU A 303 -1.83 5.57 -3.24
CA GLU A 303 -2.15 6.26 -4.50
C GLU A 303 -1.89 5.39 -5.73
N CYS A 304 -0.86 4.53 -5.67
CA CYS A 304 -0.41 3.76 -6.81
C CYS A 304 -0.90 2.30 -6.80
N GLY A 305 -1.36 1.77 -5.66
CA GLY A 305 -1.45 0.32 -5.46
C GLY A 305 -0.08 -0.26 -5.13
N SER A 306 0.16 -1.54 -5.42
CA SER A 306 1.49 -2.12 -5.19
C SER A 306 2.52 -1.41 -6.08
N LEU A 307 3.73 -1.20 -5.60
CA LEU A 307 4.85 -0.69 -6.41
C LEU A 307 5.76 -1.87 -6.74
N VAL A 308 6.28 -1.94 -7.97
CA VAL A 308 7.20 -3.00 -8.39
C VAL A 308 8.43 -2.36 -8.98
N PHE A 309 9.61 -2.71 -8.50
CA PHE A 309 10.88 -2.25 -9.04
C PHE A 309 11.57 -3.43 -9.71
N ASP A 310 11.67 -3.37 -11.03
CA ASP A 310 12.37 -4.34 -11.86
C ASP A 310 13.85 -3.95 -11.98
N VAL A 311 14.73 -4.92 -11.79
CA VAL A 311 16.18 -4.77 -11.99
C VAL A 311 16.65 -5.73 -13.07
N LYS A 312 17.37 -5.20 -14.06
CA LYS A 312 18.00 -5.99 -15.11
C LYS A 312 19.17 -5.23 -15.73
N ASP A 313 20.32 -5.87 -15.92
CA ASP A 313 21.51 -5.24 -16.53
C ASP A 313 21.85 -3.85 -15.94
N GLU A 314 21.84 -3.74 -14.60
CA GLU A 314 22.02 -2.48 -13.86
C GLU A 314 21.00 -1.36 -14.22
N LYS A 315 19.89 -1.69 -14.87
CA LYS A 315 18.74 -0.80 -15.02
C LYS A 315 17.76 -1.02 -13.89
N LEU A 316 17.12 0.06 -13.49
CA LEU A 316 16.07 0.07 -12.46
C LEU A 316 14.85 0.74 -13.05
N VAL A 317 13.73 0.02 -13.08
CA VAL A 317 12.45 0.52 -13.57
C VAL A 317 11.41 0.29 -12.47
N CYS A 318 10.82 1.36 -11.97
CA CYS A 318 9.64 1.23 -11.11
C CYS A 318 8.43 0.91 -12.01
N SER A 319 7.35 0.38 -11.45
CA SER A 319 6.00 0.34 -12.02
C SER A 319 4.97 0.31 -10.88
N ALA A 320 3.69 0.63 -11.16
CA ALA A 320 2.63 0.35 -10.20
C ALA A 320 1.99 -1.01 -10.52
N GLY A 321 2.34 -2.01 -9.73
CA GLY A 321 1.75 -3.34 -9.72
C GLY A 321 0.24 -3.27 -9.48
N GLY A 322 -0.52 -3.58 -10.53
CA GLY A 322 -1.98 -3.60 -10.52
C GLY A 322 -2.65 -2.63 -11.49
N GLY A 323 -1.89 -1.92 -12.33
CA GLY A 323 -2.46 -1.09 -13.42
C GLY A 323 -3.25 0.13 -12.94
N LYS A 324 -3.13 0.49 -11.66
CA LYS A 324 -3.81 1.62 -11.02
C LYS A 324 -2.95 2.90 -11.01
N MET A 325 -2.10 3.12 -12.00
CA MET A 325 -1.50 4.45 -12.13
C MET A 325 -2.57 5.51 -12.35
N ILE A 326 -3.72 5.19 -12.96
CA ILE A 326 -4.91 6.06 -12.95
C ILE A 326 -6.13 5.14 -12.97
N ASP A 327 -7.12 5.35 -12.11
CA ASP A 327 -8.41 4.68 -12.23
C ASP A 327 -9.17 5.29 -13.43
N TYR A 328 -8.81 4.84 -14.63
CA TYR A 328 -9.48 5.23 -15.86
C TYR A 328 -10.96 4.86 -15.82
N ALA A 329 -11.35 3.84 -15.05
CA ALA A 329 -12.74 3.52 -14.86
C ALA A 329 -13.44 4.62 -14.05
N LEU A 330 -12.81 5.22 -13.04
CA LEU A 330 -13.33 6.39 -12.33
C LEU A 330 -13.41 7.62 -13.25
N ILE A 331 -12.37 7.93 -14.03
CA ILE A 331 -12.40 9.07 -14.97
C ILE A 331 -13.49 8.87 -16.03
N CYS A 332 -13.56 7.68 -16.64
CA CYS A 332 -14.62 7.34 -17.59
C CYS A 332 -16.00 7.32 -16.94
N SER A 333 -16.11 6.94 -15.66
CA SER A 333 -17.38 6.96 -14.92
C SER A 333 -17.83 8.38 -14.59
N ILE A 334 -16.91 9.28 -14.25
CA ILE A 334 -17.19 10.71 -14.03
C ILE A 334 -17.60 11.37 -15.35
N LEU A 335 -16.85 11.13 -16.43
CA LEU A 335 -17.18 11.65 -17.77
C LEU A 335 -18.48 11.05 -18.31
N GLY A 336 -18.73 9.75 -18.06
CA GLY A 336 -19.97 9.06 -18.39
C GLY A 336 -21.17 9.57 -17.59
N ALA A 337 -20.99 9.83 -16.29
CA ALA A 337 -22.01 10.46 -15.45
C ALA A 337 -22.30 11.90 -15.90
N ALA A 338 -21.29 12.67 -16.30
CA ALA A 338 -21.46 14.00 -16.89
C ALA A 338 -22.24 13.93 -18.21
N LEU A 339 -21.98 12.92 -19.05
CA LEU A 339 -22.75 12.63 -20.27
C LEU A 339 -24.22 12.35 -19.94
N LEU A 340 -24.50 11.47 -18.97
CA LEU A 340 -25.86 11.15 -18.54
C LEU A 340 -26.59 12.38 -17.96
N LEU A 341 -25.89 13.25 -17.24
CA LEU A 341 -26.45 14.51 -16.72
C LEU A 341 -26.79 15.51 -17.85
N CYS A 342 -26.04 15.51 -18.96
CA CYS A 342 -26.28 16.39 -20.11
C CYS A 342 -27.57 16.03 -20.87
N TRP A 343 -27.91 14.74 -20.94
CA TRP A 343 -29.16 14.28 -21.55
C TRP A 343 -30.33 14.24 -20.55
N GLY A 344 -30.01 14.31 -19.25
CA GLY A 344 -30.93 14.11 -18.15
C GLY A 344 -31.08 12.61 -17.82
N VAL A 345 -31.35 12.31 -16.56
CA VAL A 345 -31.59 10.93 -16.12
C VAL A 345 -32.75 10.33 -16.95
N PRO A 346 -32.57 9.18 -17.62
CA PRO A 346 -33.61 8.54 -18.43
C PRO A 346 -34.92 8.40 -17.65
N ASP A 347 -36.06 8.59 -18.33
CA ASP A 347 -37.40 8.56 -17.70
C ASP A 347 -37.69 7.25 -16.93
N PHE A 348 -36.95 6.19 -17.24
CA PHE A 348 -36.95 4.93 -16.50
C PHE A 348 -36.70 5.11 -14.98
N TRP A 349 -35.70 5.92 -14.60
CA TRP A 349 -35.38 6.19 -13.19
C TRP A 349 -36.34 7.19 -12.54
N ARG A 350 -36.92 8.10 -13.34
CA ARG A 350 -37.96 9.03 -12.87
C ARG A 350 -39.25 8.30 -12.51
N LYS A 351 -39.60 7.24 -13.24
CA LYS A 351 -40.76 6.38 -12.93
C LYS A 351 -40.55 5.59 -11.63
N LYS A 352 -39.38 5.00 -11.41
CA LYS A 352 -39.07 4.21 -10.21
C LYS A 352 -39.10 5.04 -8.91
N ALA A 353 -38.66 6.31 -8.97
CA ALA A 353 -38.71 7.25 -7.85
C ALA A 353 -40.11 7.81 -7.56
N LYS A 354 -41.03 7.80 -8.54
CA LYS A 354 -42.45 8.14 -8.33
C LYS A 354 -43.21 7.00 -7.64
N THR A 355 -43.00 5.76 -8.09
CA THR A 355 -43.65 4.58 -7.50
C THR A 355 -43.26 4.33 -6.03
N GLN A 356 -42.04 4.70 -5.60
CA GLN A 356 -41.64 4.62 -4.19
C GLN A 356 -42.21 5.75 -3.29
N ASN A 357 -42.55 6.90 -3.85
CA ASN A 357 -43.17 7.99 -3.08
C ASN A 357 -44.70 7.86 -2.99
N GLU A 358 -45.34 7.27 -4.00
CA GLU A 358 -46.78 6.97 -4.00
C GLU A 358 -47.11 5.81 -3.04
N THR A 359 -46.24 4.82 -2.90
CA THR A 359 -46.38 3.74 -1.90
C THR A 359 -46.23 4.26 -0.46
N ASN A 360 -45.25 5.12 -0.17
CA ASN A 360 -45.05 5.69 1.17
C ASN A 360 -46.09 6.75 1.60
N SER A 361 -46.86 7.31 0.64
CA SER A 361 -47.95 8.27 0.95
C SER A 361 -49.33 7.60 1.07
N GLY A 362 -49.50 6.41 0.48
CA GLY A 362 -50.70 5.58 0.62
C GLY A 362 -50.82 4.89 1.97
N GLU A 363 -49.72 4.50 2.61
CA GLU A 363 -49.75 3.82 3.92
C GLU A 363 -50.00 4.76 5.11
N ASN A 364 -49.68 6.05 4.99
CA ASN A 364 -49.82 7.01 6.09
C ASN A 364 -51.19 7.72 6.17
N THR A 365 -52.09 7.47 5.20
CA THR A 365 -53.44 8.04 5.17
C THR A 365 -54.53 7.05 5.59
N SER A 366 -54.26 5.74 5.62
CA SER A 366 -55.20 4.72 6.09
C SER A 366 -55.16 4.49 7.62
N THR A 367 -54.03 4.76 8.28
CA THR A 367 -53.86 4.63 9.75
C THR A 367 -54.37 5.84 10.54
N LYS A 368 -54.46 7.03 9.93
CA LYS A 368 -55.03 8.24 10.60
C LYS A 368 -56.56 8.33 10.56
N LYS A 369 -57.25 7.48 9.80
CA LYS A 369 -58.73 7.47 9.72
C LYS A 369 -59.40 6.42 10.61
N LYS A 370 -58.64 5.52 11.27
CA LYS A 370 -59.16 4.48 12.19
C LYS A 370 -59.01 4.79 13.69
N LEU A 371 -58.49 5.95 14.08
CA LEU A 371 -58.31 6.36 15.49
C LEU A 371 -59.22 7.50 15.97
N LYS A 372 -60.28 7.84 15.23
CA LYS A 372 -61.26 8.87 15.62
C LYS A 372 -62.68 8.38 15.95
N ASN A 373 -62.94 7.07 15.91
CA ASN A 373 -64.26 6.49 16.23
C ASN A 373 -64.21 5.43 17.36
N SER A 374 -63.52 5.73 18.46
CA SER A 374 -63.68 4.97 19.71
C SER A 374 -63.49 5.87 20.94
N ARG A 375 -64.33 6.89 21.07
CA ARG A 375 -64.70 7.55 22.34
C ARG A 375 -66.12 8.09 22.22
N LYS A 376 -67.09 7.20 22.45
CA LYS A 376 -68.34 7.48 23.16
C LYS A 376 -68.60 6.28 24.06
#